data_AF-A0A519U3K2-F1
#
_entry.id   AF-A0A519U3K2-F1
#
_cell.length_a   1.000
_cell.length_b   1.000
_cell.length_c   1.000
_cell.angle_alpha   90.00
_cell.angle_beta   90.00
_cell.angle_gamma   90.00
#
_symmetry.space_group_name_H-M   'P 1'
#
loop_
_entity.id
_entity.type
_entity.pdbx_description
1 polymer ?
#
loop_
_entity_poly.entity_id
_entity_poly.type
_entity_poly.pdbx_seq_one_letter_code
_entity_poly.pdbx_strand_id
1 'polypeptide(L)'
;MLIKKKEDMLSNVQSVIFIHEFLRRFGEYTILADYDESGKLIVFVNPYADFDALVAYICENIFEIFSYTASLEIALYPFGSNTHVKLSLNSTNGR
;
A
#
# COMPACT_ATOMS: atom_id res chain seq x y z
N MET A 1 26.14 7.97 10.84
CA MET A 1 24.91 8.19 11.64
C MET A 1 23.94 9.21 11.00
N LEU A 2 24.44 10.24 10.27
CA LEU A 2 23.59 11.24 9.60
C LEU A 2 22.86 10.75 8.32
N ILE A 3 23.46 9.81 7.58
CA ILE A 3 22.91 9.29 6.31
C ILE A 3 21.67 8.42 6.55
N LYS A 4 21.77 7.47 7.48
CA LYS A 4 20.67 6.55 7.87
C LYS A 4 19.41 7.33 8.34
N LYS A 5 19.62 8.37 9.15
CA LYS A 5 18.54 9.25 9.63
C LYS A 5 17.83 10.00 8.50
N LYS A 6 18.53 10.31 7.39
CA LYS A 6 17.96 10.99 6.22
C LYS A 6 17.16 10.03 5.34
N GLU A 7 17.64 8.79 5.17
CA GLU A 7 16.93 7.72 4.45
C GLU A 7 15.64 7.32 5.18
N ASP A 8 15.68 7.17 6.50
CA ASP A 8 14.51 6.86 7.33
C ASP A 8 13.43 7.96 7.24
N MET A 9 13.86 9.24 7.21
CA MET A 9 12.93 10.36 7.05
C MET A 9 12.31 10.43 5.64
N LEU A 10 13.09 10.14 4.59
CA LEU A 10 12.58 10.10 3.21
C LEU A 10 11.58 8.96 3.02
N SER A 11 11.87 7.79 3.61
CA SER A 11 10.96 6.63 3.62
C SER A 11 9.63 6.95 4.31
N ASN A 12 9.67 7.68 5.44
CA ASN A 12 8.45 8.10 6.15
C ASN A 12 7.61 9.08 5.32
N VAL A 13 8.24 10.05 4.65
CA VAL A 13 7.52 11.01 3.80
C VAL A 13 6.86 10.31 2.61
N GLN A 14 7.58 9.41 1.94
CA GLN A 14 7.02 8.61 0.84
C GLN A 14 5.85 7.74 1.32
N SER A 15 5.94 7.15 2.51
CA SER A 15 4.88 6.32 3.10
C SER A 15 3.59 7.11 3.29
N VAL A 16 3.71 8.32 3.85
CA VAL A 16 2.57 9.24 4.08
C VAL A 16 1.95 9.68 2.76
N ILE A 17 2.76 10.04 1.76
CA ILE A 17 2.25 10.41 0.43
C ILE A 17 1.51 9.23 -0.21
N PHE A 18 2.11 8.04 -0.17
CA PHE A 18 1.52 6.87 -0.79
C PHE A 18 0.18 6.49 -0.17
N ILE A 19 0.08 6.43 1.16
CA ILE A 19 -1.19 6.07 1.81
C ILE A 19 -2.27 7.11 1.56
N HIS A 20 -1.90 8.40 1.48
CA HIS A 20 -2.82 9.46 1.11
C HIS A 20 -3.35 9.27 -0.32
N GLU A 21 -2.48 9.01 -1.29
CA GLU A 21 -2.91 8.75 -2.67
C GLU A 21 -3.68 7.44 -2.82
N PHE A 22 -3.29 6.40 -2.09
CA PHE A 22 -4.01 5.13 -2.03
C PHE A 22 -5.44 5.34 -1.52
N LEU A 23 -5.62 6.04 -0.40
CA LEU A 23 -6.93 6.34 0.16
C LEU A 23 -7.72 7.31 -0.72
N ARG A 24 -7.06 8.25 -1.40
CA ARG A 24 -7.74 9.13 -2.37
C ARG A 24 -8.32 8.33 -3.54
N ARG A 25 -7.64 7.27 -3.99
CA ARG A 25 -8.03 6.46 -5.15
C ARG A 25 -8.99 5.32 -4.81
N PHE A 26 -8.77 4.67 -3.67
CA PHE A 26 -9.45 3.42 -3.29
C PHE A 26 -10.24 3.54 -1.97
N GLY A 27 -10.25 4.71 -1.34
CA GLY A 27 -10.78 4.92 0.01
C GLY A 27 -12.23 4.48 0.20
N GLU A 28 -13.08 4.62 -0.82
CA GLU A 28 -14.49 4.19 -0.78
C GLU A 28 -14.66 2.67 -0.61
N TYR A 29 -13.66 1.89 -1.03
CA TYR A 29 -13.63 0.44 -0.91
C TYR A 29 -12.90 -0.06 0.34
N THR A 30 -12.38 0.85 1.18
CA THR A 30 -11.57 0.50 2.34
C THR A 30 -12.21 0.98 3.64
N ILE A 31 -12.16 0.14 4.66
CA ILE A 31 -12.54 0.50 6.04
C ILE A 31 -11.38 1.21 6.72
N LEU A 32 -10.19 0.64 6.54
CA LEU A 32 -8.95 1.10 7.15
C LEU A 32 -7.79 0.75 6.23
N ALA A 33 -6.83 1.66 6.11
CA ALA A 33 -5.51 1.38 5.60
C ALA A 33 -4.49 2.01 6.55
N ASP A 34 -3.48 1.25 6.98
CA ASP A 34 -2.38 1.78 7.79
C ASP A 34 -1.12 0.90 7.66
N TYR A 35 0.04 1.47 7.97
CA TYR A 35 1.29 0.72 7.96
C TYR A 35 1.48 -0.04 9.28
N ASP A 36 1.98 -1.28 9.18
CA ASP A 36 2.47 -2.01 10.34
C ASP A 36 3.90 -1.60 10.72
N GLU A 37 4.40 -2.14 11.83
CA GLU A 37 5.76 -1.88 12.32
C GLU A 37 6.87 -2.31 11.35
N SER A 38 6.55 -3.16 10.36
CA SER A 38 7.47 -3.62 9.32
C SER A 38 7.44 -2.76 8.05
N GLY A 39 6.58 -1.74 8.00
CA GLY A 39 6.40 -0.89 6.82
C GLY A 39 5.51 -1.50 5.73
N LYS A 40 4.75 -2.55 6.05
CA LYS A 40 3.76 -3.13 5.15
C LYS A 40 2.45 -2.39 5.30
N LEU A 41 1.80 -2.05 4.19
CA LEU A 41 0.47 -1.45 4.20
C LEU A 41 -0.59 -2.53 4.42
N ILE A 42 -1.29 -2.47 5.55
CA ILE A 42 -2.42 -3.34 5.86
C ILE A 42 -3.70 -2.61 5.45
N VAL A 43 -4.54 -3.28 4.66
CA VAL A 43 -5.79 -2.71 4.14
C VAL A 43 -6.93 -3.64 4.46
N PHE A 44 -7.93 -3.14 5.19
CA PHE A 44 -9.19 -3.82 5.43
C PHE A 44 -10.24 -3.33 4.45
N VAL A 45 -10.76 -4.25 3.65
CA VAL A 45 -11.71 -3.95 2.58
C VAL A 45 -13.14 -3.85 3.13
N ASN A 46 -13.90 -2.92 2.57
CA ASN A 46 -15.32 -2.71 2.86
C ASN A 46 -16.12 -3.99 2.54
N PRO A 47 -17.00 -4.49 3.45
CA PRO A 47 -17.80 -5.70 3.21
C PRO A 47 -18.71 -5.62 1.98
N TYR A 48 -19.04 -4.42 1.51
CA TYR A 48 -19.90 -4.21 0.35
C TYR A 48 -19.13 -4.13 -0.97
N ALA A 49 -17.80 -4.10 -0.93
CA ALA A 49 -16.98 -4.12 -2.13
C ALA A 49 -16.79 -5.56 -2.63
N ASP A 50 -16.81 -5.73 -3.95
CA ASP A 50 -16.35 -6.97 -4.57
C ASP A 50 -14.83 -7.05 -4.40
N PHE A 51 -14.39 -7.97 -3.54
CA PHE A 51 -12.99 -8.10 -3.15
C PHE A 51 -12.09 -8.46 -4.34
N ASP A 52 -12.50 -9.42 -5.18
CA ASP A 52 -11.68 -9.88 -6.30
C ASP A 52 -11.59 -8.79 -7.37
N ALA A 53 -12.69 -8.10 -7.64
CA ALA A 53 -12.70 -6.95 -8.55
C ALA A 53 -11.82 -5.80 -8.02
N LEU A 54 -11.86 -5.53 -6.71
CA LEU A 54 -11.01 -4.50 -6.10
C LEU A 54 -9.53 -4.87 -6.18
N VAL A 55 -9.15 -6.13 -5.93
CA VAL A 55 -7.77 -6.58 -6.06
C VAL A 55 -7.28 -6.36 -7.50
N ALA A 56 -8.07 -6.75 -8.50
CA ALA A 56 -7.74 -6.52 -9.91
C ALA A 56 -7.58 -5.02 -10.20
N TYR A 57 -8.54 -4.22 -9.75
CA TYR A 57 -8.52 -2.77 -9.93
C TYR A 57 -7.29 -2.10 -9.30
N ILE A 58 -6.91 -2.51 -8.08
CA ILE A 58 -5.69 -2.03 -7.44
C ILE A 58 -4.50 -2.42 -8.31
N CYS A 59 -4.36 -3.68 -8.72
CA CYS A 59 -3.21 -4.13 -9.53
C CYS A 59 -3.05 -3.34 -10.84
N GLU A 60 -4.15 -2.96 -11.50
CA GLU A 60 -4.13 -2.18 -12.73
C GLU A 60 -3.70 -0.72 -12.52
N ASN A 61 -4.05 -0.12 -11.38
CA ASN A 61 -3.93 1.32 -11.15
C ASN A 61 -2.82 1.69 -10.15
N ILE A 62 -2.26 0.71 -9.43
CA ILE A 62 -1.30 0.95 -8.34
C ILE A 62 -0.03 1.67 -8.81
N PHE A 63 0.41 1.43 -10.05
CA PHE A 63 1.59 2.07 -10.62
C PHE A 63 1.39 3.55 -10.94
N GLU A 64 0.15 4.02 -11.09
CA GLU A 64 -0.12 5.45 -11.29
C GLU A 64 0.11 6.26 -10.01
N ILE A 65 -0.02 5.61 -8.85
CA ILE A 65 0.20 6.22 -7.53
C ILE A 65 1.53 5.80 -6.89
N PHE A 66 2.15 4.74 -7.40
CA PHE A 66 3.43 4.22 -6.89
C PHE A 66 4.61 4.89 -7.58
N SER A 67 5.12 5.96 -6.98
CA SER A 67 6.39 6.61 -7.34
C SER A 67 7.49 6.32 -6.31
N TYR A 68 7.49 5.10 -5.80
CA TYR A 68 8.33 4.67 -4.69
C TYR A 68 9.69 4.16 -5.17
N THR A 69 10.77 4.64 -4.52
CA THR A 69 12.15 4.18 -4.79
C THR A 69 12.49 2.89 -4.07
N ALA A 70 11.65 2.45 -3.13
CA ALA A 70 11.79 1.23 -2.35
C ALA A 70 10.66 0.23 -2.66
N SER A 71 10.87 -1.03 -2.31
CA SER A 71 9.82 -2.05 -2.39
C SER A 71 8.73 -1.78 -1.36
N LEU A 72 7.46 -2.01 -1.73
CA LEU A 72 6.31 -1.91 -0.85
C LEU A 72 5.51 -3.21 -0.87
N GLU A 73 5.08 -3.65 0.31
CA GLU A 73 4.12 -4.75 0.44
C GLU A 73 2.77 -4.21 0.88
N ILE A 74 1.70 -4.72 0.28
CA ILE A 74 0.31 -4.41 0.62
C ILE A 74 -0.40 -5.73 0.95
N ALA A 75 -1.03 -5.82 2.11
CA ALA A 75 -1.88 -6.95 2.49
C ALA A 75 -3.35 -6.52 2.52
N LEU A 76 -4.14 -7.07 1.60
CA LEU A 76 -5.55 -6.79 1.41
C LEU A 76 -6.40 -7.87 2.09
N TYR A 77 -7.09 -7.50 3.16
CA TYR A 77 -7.97 -8.37 3.93
C TYR A 77 -9.43 -8.14 3.52
N PRO A 78 -10.15 -9.15 3.02
CA PRO A 78 -11.59 -9.07 2.91
C PRO A 78 -12.22 -9.00 4.30
N PHE A 79 -13.39 -8.37 4.38
CA PHE A 79 -14.09 -8.22 5.66
C PHE A 79 -14.39 -9.57 6.31
N GLY A 80 -14.10 -9.68 7.62
CA GLY A 80 -14.38 -10.89 8.40
C GLY A 80 -13.45 -12.06 8.12
N SER A 81 -12.37 -11.87 7.36
CA SER A 81 -11.38 -12.90 7.06
C SER A 81 -9.99 -12.56 7.63
N ASN A 82 -9.27 -13.61 8.06
CA ASN A 82 -7.85 -13.54 8.40
C ASN A 82 -6.95 -13.96 7.21
N THR A 83 -7.55 -14.41 6.11
CA THR A 83 -6.82 -14.62 4.85
C THR A 83 -6.74 -13.31 4.09
N HIS A 84 -5.63 -13.09 3.38
CA HIS A 84 -5.41 -11.87 2.61
C HIS A 84 -4.76 -12.17 1.27
N VAL A 85 -4.94 -11.23 0.34
CA VAL A 85 -4.11 -11.14 -0.86
C VAL A 85 -2.92 -10.24 -0.57
N LYS A 86 -1.73 -10.71 -0.89
CA LYS A 86 -0.49 -9.94 -0.77
C LYS A 86 -0.10 -9.41 -2.15
N LEU A 87 0.10 -8.10 -2.24
CA LEU A 87 0.71 -7.43 -3.40
C LEU A 87 2.12 -6.98 -3.03
N SER A 88 3.09 -7.28 -3.88
CA SER A 88 4.48 -6.84 -3.72
C SER A 88 4.86 -5.96 -4.89
N LEU A 89 5.12 -4.69 -4.60
CA LEU A 89 5.57 -3.70 -5.56
C LEU A 89 7.08 -3.55 -5.40
N ASN A 90 7.83 -3.95 -6.41
CA ASN A 90 9.28 -3.81 -6.41
C ASN A 90 9.66 -2.64 -7.32
N SER A 91 10.39 -1.67 -6.76
CA SER A 91 11.01 -0.64 -7.57
C SER A 91 12.12 -1.27 -8.40
N THR A 92 12.05 -1.16 -9.73
CA THR A 92 13.09 -1.65 -10.64
C THR A 92 14.21 -0.63 -10.85
N ASN A 93 14.49 0.22 -9.84
CA ASN A 93 15.67 1.08 -9.82
C ASN A 93 16.95 0.23 -9.73
N GLY A 94 17.27 -0.36 -10.87
CA GLY A 94 18.39 -1.21 -11.19
C GLY A 94 18.75 -0.98 -12.66
N ARG A 95 18.85 0.30 -13.06
CA ARG A 95 19.78 0.83 -14.07
C ARG A 95 20.10 2.27 -13.76
#